data_AF-A0A7X7J7U4-F1
#
_entry.id   AF-A0A7X7J7U4-F1
#
_cell.length_a   1.000
_cell.length_b   1.000
_cell.length_c   1.000
_cell.angle_alpha   90.00
_cell.angle_beta   90.00
_cell.angle_gamma   90.00
#
_symmetry.space_group_name_H-M   'P 1'
#
loop_
_entity.id
_entity.type
_entity.pdbx_description
1 polymer ?
#
loop_
_entity_poly.entity_id
_entity_poly.type
_entity_poly.pdbx_seq_one_letter_code
_entity_poly.pdbx_strand_id
1 'polypeptide(L)' 'MIAVAKGRYLRVSPTKIRQVMDLVRGKTVPVAQGILLHLNKPT' A
#
# COMPACT_ATOMS: atom_id res chain seq x y z
N MET A 1 -3.79 0.33 20.49
CA MET A 1 -3.88 -1.03 19.93
C MET A 1 -3.18 -1.03 18.57
N ILE A 2 -2.15 -1.84 18.38
CA ILE A 2 -1.45 -1.94 17.09
C ILE A 2 -1.95 -3.21 16.39
N ALA A 3 -2.43 -3.08 15.15
CA ALA A 3 -2.90 -4.20 14.33
C ALA A 3 -1.96 -4.38 13.12
N VAL A 4 -1.72 -5.63 12.72
CA VAL A 4 -0.83 -5.96 11.59
C VAL A 4 -1.54 -6.92 10.64
N ALA A 5 -1.56 -6.60 9.35
CA ALA A 5 -2.02 -7.48 8.27
C ALA A 5 -0.83 -7.86 7.35
N LYS A 6 -0.86 -9.06 6.76
CA LYS A 6 0.22 -9.58 5.89
C LYS A 6 -0.35 -10.20 4.62
N GLY A 7 0.07 -9.70 3.45
CA GLY A 7 -0.16 -10.34 2.15
C GLY A 7 1.07 -11.15 1.74
N ARG A 8 0.99 -12.49 1.72
CA ARG A 8 2.10 -13.38 1.36
C ARG A 8 1.93 -13.92 -0.05
N TYR A 9 3.06 -14.22 -0.72
CA TYR A 9 3.10 -14.82 -2.06
C TYR A 9 2.42 -13.98 -3.16
N LEU A 10 2.52 -12.65 -3.05
CA LEU A 10 2.03 -11.73 -4.07
C LEU A 10 2.82 -11.89 -5.37
N ARG A 11 2.12 -11.96 -6.51
CA ARG A 11 2.71 -12.14 -7.85
C ARG A 11 3.25 -10.84 -8.45
N VAL A 12 3.89 -10.01 -7.63
CA VAL A 12 4.33 -8.66 -8.00
C VAL A 12 5.73 -8.44 -7.48
N SER A 13 6.56 -7.77 -8.27
CA SER A 13 7.94 -7.46 -7.87
C SER A 13 7.96 -6.60 -6.59
N PRO A 14 8.82 -6.92 -5.60
CA PRO A 14 8.92 -6.16 -4.35
C PRO A 14 9.23 -4.68 -4.56
N THR A 15 10.01 -4.34 -5.59
CA THR A 15 10.38 -2.95 -5.89
C THR A 15 9.18 -2.13 -6.36
N LYS A 16 8.26 -2.72 -7.11
CA LYS A 16 7.00 -2.06 -7.54
C LYS A 16 6.10 -1.76 -6.36
N ILE A 17 5.90 -2.74 -5.46
CA ILE A 17 5.06 -2.57 -4.27
C ILE A 17 5.65 -1.53 -3.31
N ARG A 18 6.98 -1.52 -3.12
CA ARG A 18 7.62 -0.58 -2.18
C ARG A 18 7.33 0.87 -2.50
N GLN A 19 7.30 1.24 -3.78
CA GLN A 19 6.92 2.59 -4.21
C GLN A 19 5.50 2.98 -3.76
N VAL A 20 4.55 2.05 -3.79
CA VAL A 20 3.18 2.29 -3.32
C VAL A 20 3.12 2.35 -1.79
N MET A 21 3.86 1.47 -1.11
CA MET A 21 3.94 1.46 0.36
C MET A 21 4.50 2.76 0.93
N ASP A 22 5.51 3.33 0.29
CA ASP A 22 6.13 4.56 0.76
C ASP A 22 5.21 5.79 0.61
N LEU A 23 4.26 5.77 -0.34
CA LEU A 23 3.24 6.83 -0.48
C LEU A 23 2.22 6.86 0.67
N VAL A 24 1.83 5.69 1.17
CA VAL A 24 0.82 5.57 2.24
C VAL A 24 1.42 5.57 3.64
N ARG A 25 2.75 5.45 3.76
CA ARG A 25 3.45 5.42 5.05
C ARG A 25 3.23 6.73 5.82
N GLY A 26 2.78 6.61 7.07
CA GLY A 26 2.53 7.75 7.96
C GLY A 26 1.26 8.56 7.65
N LYS A 27 0.44 8.15 6.67
CA LYS A 27 -0.87 8.76 6.39
C LYS A 27 -1.95 8.15 7.29
N THR A 28 -3.02 8.91 7.50
CA THR A 28 -4.22 8.38 8.17
C THR A 28 -4.93 7.39 7.24
N VAL A 29 -5.67 6.44 7.81
CA VAL A 29 -6.40 5.41 7.06
C VAL A 29 -7.28 5.99 5.93
N PRO A 30 -8.13 7.00 6.14
CA PRO A 30 -8.98 7.53 5.07
C PRO A 30 -8.18 8.20 3.94
N VAL A 31 -7.08 8.90 4.27
CA VAL A 31 -6.21 9.50 3.26
C VAL A 31 -5.48 8.43 2.46
N ALA A 32 -4.96 7.40 3.12
CA ALA A 32 -4.30 6.28 2.46
C ALA A 32 -5.27 5.53 1.52
N GLN A 33 -6.52 5.32 1.94
CA GLN A 33 -7.57 4.73 1.11
C GLN A 33 -7.86 5.59 -0.13
N GLY A 34 -7.99 6.91 0.06
CA GLY A 34 -8.18 7.85 -1.07
C GLY A 34 -7.03 7.81 -2.08
N ILE A 35 -5.78 7.74 -1.60
CA ILE A 35 -4.60 7.60 -2.46
C ILE A 35 -4.66 6.29 -3.24
N LEU A 36 -4.88 5.16 -2.56
CA LEU A 36 -4.92 3.84 -3.20
C LEU A 36 -6.04 3.71 -4.23
N LEU A 37 -7.19 4.36 -4.00
CA LEU A 37 -8.34 4.32 -4.91
C LEU A 37 -8.08 5.05 -6.24
N HIS A 38 -7.29 6.14 -6.21
CA HIS A 38 -6.99 6.95 -7.40
C HIS A 38 -5.61 6.67 -8.00
N LEU A 39 -4.87 5.70 -7.44
CA LEU A 39 -3.54 5.36 -7.92
C LEU A 39 -3.62 4.49 -9.18
N ASN A 40 -3.13 5.01 -10.31
CA ASN A 40 -3.04 4.26 -11.56
C ASN A 40 -1.73 3.44 -11.66
N LYS A 41 -1.51 2.53 -10.71
CA LYS A 41 -0.39 1.57 -10.75
C LYS A 41 -0.94 0.16 -10.64
N PRO A 42 -0.48 -0.79 -11.47
CA PRO A 42 -0.89 -2.18 -11.33
C PRO A 42 -0.32 -2.72 -10.02
N THR A 43 -1.21 -2.99 -9.07
CA THR A 43 -0.92 -3.60 -7.76
C THR A 43 -0.57 -5.05 -7.87
#